data_AF-A0A9P3NQ60-F1
#
_entry.id   AF-A0A9P3NQ60-F1
#
_cell.length_a   1.000
_cell.length_b   1.000
_cell.length_c   1.000
_cell.angle_alpha   90.00
_cell.angle_beta   90.00
_cell.angle_gamma   90.00
#
_symmetry.space_group_name_H-M   'P 1'
#
loop_
_entity.id
_entity.type
_entity.pdbx_description
1 polymer ?
#
loop_
_entity_poly.entity_id
_entity_poly.type
_entity_poly.pdbx_seq_one_letter_code
_entity_poly.pdbx_strand_id
1 'polypeptide(L)'
;MSWRGLRGCWGWYQQQLSRRPLRTQVVTSTALWGAGDAIAQHIDRRMSHPHVANAHMGDAHMADAHVAARVSVPVGSPQADGAASPDHAQGCSPGSAAHPRHLPTPALPGRAAESFNYRRVLTTALFGAGFVGPLGHYWYEGLESFVRTRMGLRPSTMRFVAAKLFLDTFVFGPVHLAAFFTYTGLVAGHSLAQVRRDLARDFVPGFLTEATVWPVIQTVNFKVVPVQHQLLFVNFFCLLDSAWLSWLKHQQDAPWKAWLTSTLFGDSDSSL
;
A
#
# COMPACT_ATOMS: atom_id res chain seq x y z
N MET A 1 20.32 18.84 13.55
CA MET A 1 19.30 19.83 14.01
C MET A 1 19.47 20.05 15.51
N SER A 2 19.64 21.29 15.98
CA SER A 2 19.93 21.54 17.42
C SER A 2 18.68 21.38 18.29
N TRP A 3 18.84 20.81 19.49
CA TRP A 3 17.78 20.65 20.50
C TRP A 3 17.06 21.97 20.85
N ARG A 4 17.79 23.09 20.84
CA ARG A 4 17.20 24.43 21.05
C ARG A 4 16.25 24.82 19.91
N GLY A 5 16.58 24.46 18.67
CA GLY A 5 15.74 24.71 17.49
C GLY A 5 14.45 23.90 17.52
N LEU A 6 14.52 22.61 17.86
CA LEU A 6 13.34 21.76 18.04
C LEU A 6 12.35 22.32 19.09
N ARG A 7 12.88 22.77 20.24
CA ARG A 7 12.06 23.44 21.27
C ARG A 7 11.43 24.74 20.77
N GLY A 8 12.15 25.53 19.96
CA GLY A 8 11.62 26.75 19.33
C GLY A 8 10.47 26.46 18.35
N CYS A 9 10.65 25.48 17.45
CA CYS A 9 9.61 25.05 16.52
C CYS A 9 8.37 24.52 17.24
N TRP A 10 8.54 23.72 18.30
CA TRP A 10 7.44 23.21 19.11
C TRP A 10 6.68 24.33 19.84
N GLY A 11 7.40 25.28 20.46
CA GLY A 11 6.79 26.44 21.11
C GLY A 11 6.00 27.33 20.14
N TRP A 12 6.53 27.54 18.92
CA TRP A 12 5.80 28.23 17.85
C TRP A 12 4.55 27.46 17.42
N TYR A 13 4.65 26.14 17.23
CA TYR A 13 3.50 25.29 16.89
C TYR A 13 2.41 25.38 17.96
N GLN A 14 2.76 25.26 19.24
CA GLN A 14 1.83 25.42 20.36
C GLN A 14 1.18 26.81 20.36
N GLN A 15 1.95 27.88 20.09
CA GLN A 15 1.40 29.24 20.00
C GLN A 15 0.37 29.37 18.85
N GLN A 16 0.62 28.76 17.68
CA GLN A 16 -0.35 28.76 16.58
C GLN A 16 -1.58 27.90 16.91
N LEU A 17 -1.39 26.73 17.52
CA LEU A 17 -2.46 25.83 17.94
C LEU A 17 -3.39 26.51 18.95
N SER A 18 -2.86 27.25 19.94
CA SER A 18 -3.68 28.01 20.89
C SER A 18 -4.37 29.24 20.27
N ARG A 19 -3.78 29.88 19.26
CA ARG A 19 -4.35 31.09 18.63
C ARG A 19 -5.37 30.79 17.52
N ARG A 20 -5.14 29.73 16.75
CA ARG A 20 -5.89 29.34 15.55
C ARG A 20 -5.92 27.80 15.44
N PRO A 21 -6.59 27.09 16.36
CA PRO A 21 -6.51 25.63 16.49
C PRO A 21 -6.89 24.92 15.19
N LEU A 22 -8.11 25.16 14.68
CA LEU A 22 -8.61 24.59 13.43
C LEU A 22 -7.63 24.78 12.25
N ARG A 23 -7.16 26.01 12.00
CA ARG A 23 -6.25 26.29 10.87
C ARG A 23 -4.92 25.57 11.03
N THR A 24 -4.37 25.54 12.25
CA THR A 24 -3.10 24.87 12.56
C THR A 24 -3.24 23.37 12.35
N GLN A 25 -4.31 22.77 12.87
CA GLN A 25 -4.61 21.36 12.71
C GLN A 25 -4.82 20.97 11.24
N VAL A 26 -5.63 21.73 10.48
CA VAL A 26 -5.82 21.54 9.03
C VAL A 26 -4.49 21.52 8.28
N VAL A 27 -3.63 22.53 8.47
CA VAL A 27 -2.33 22.61 7.80
C VAL A 27 -1.44 21.42 8.17
N THR A 28 -1.41 20.99 9.45
CA THR A 28 -0.65 19.80 9.84
C THR A 28 -1.22 18.50 9.30
N SER A 29 -2.55 18.34 9.23
CA SER A 29 -3.19 17.17 8.61
C SER A 29 -2.81 17.08 7.13
N THR A 30 -2.93 18.18 6.38
CA THR A 30 -2.53 18.26 4.96
C THR A 30 -1.08 17.81 4.76
N ALA A 31 -0.16 18.33 5.56
CA ALA A 31 1.26 18.00 5.45
C ALA A 31 1.57 16.54 5.81
N LEU A 32 1.00 16.01 6.90
CA LEU A 32 1.24 14.64 7.36
C LEU A 32 0.63 13.60 6.42
N TRP A 33 -0.58 13.83 5.89
CA TRP A 33 -1.21 12.92 4.92
C TRP A 33 -0.47 12.87 3.58
N GLY A 34 -0.04 14.03 3.05
CA GLY A 34 0.80 14.07 1.86
C GLY A 34 2.17 13.41 2.08
N ALA A 35 2.80 13.63 3.23
CA ALA A 35 4.07 13.01 3.58
C ALA A 35 3.95 11.48 3.75
N GLY A 36 2.89 10.99 4.39
CA GLY A 36 2.61 9.55 4.53
C GLY A 36 2.47 8.85 3.20
N ASP A 37 1.72 9.43 2.26
CA ASP A 37 1.59 8.87 0.91
C ASP A 37 2.92 8.86 0.15
N ALA A 38 3.70 9.94 0.24
CA ALA A 38 5.02 10.04 -0.39
C ALA A 38 6.03 9.02 0.19
N ILE A 39 5.98 8.76 1.50
CA ILE A 39 6.81 7.74 2.17
C ILE A 39 6.38 6.33 1.76
N ALA A 40 5.07 6.04 1.72
CA ALA A 40 4.54 4.76 1.24
C ALA A 40 5.02 4.48 -0.19
N GLN A 41 4.83 5.44 -1.12
CA GLN A 41 5.33 5.31 -2.50
C GLN A 41 6.86 5.13 -2.58
N HIS A 42 7.62 5.71 -1.65
CA HIS A 42 9.07 5.55 -1.61
C HIS A 42 9.49 4.15 -1.14
N ILE A 43 8.78 3.57 -0.17
CA ILE A 43 8.97 2.21 0.30
C ILE A 43 8.56 1.21 -0.79
N ASP A 44 7.38 1.40 -1.41
CA ASP A 44 6.87 0.55 -2.49
C ASP A 44 7.90 0.42 -3.63
N ARG A 45 8.49 1.53 -4.09
CA ARG A 45 9.56 1.47 -5.10
C ARG A 45 10.81 0.76 -4.62
N ARG A 46 11.31 1.12 -3.43
CA ARG A 46 12.53 0.51 -2.87
C ARG A 46 12.40 -1.00 -2.70
N MET A 47 11.21 -1.50 -2.39
CA MET A 47 10.93 -2.93 -2.23
C MET A 47 10.57 -3.64 -3.54
N SER A 48 10.07 -2.92 -4.55
CA SER A 48 9.86 -3.45 -5.90
C SER A 48 11.18 -3.74 -6.63
N HIS A 49 12.25 -2.99 -6.36
CA HIS A 49 13.56 -3.17 -7.02
C HIS A 49 14.37 -4.45 -6.65
N PRO A 50 14.47 -4.93 -5.39
CA PRO A 50 15.31 -6.10 -5.05
C PRO A 50 14.87 -7.42 -5.67
N HIS A 51 13.56 -7.68 -5.85
CA HIS A 51 13.08 -8.91 -6.50
C HIS A 51 13.39 -8.93 -8.01
N VAL A 52 13.61 -7.76 -8.62
CA VAL A 52 14.02 -7.63 -10.03
C VAL A 52 15.50 -7.99 -10.21
N ALA A 53 16.37 -7.57 -9.28
CA ALA A 53 17.80 -7.82 -9.37
C ALA A 53 18.15 -9.32 -9.29
N ASN A 54 17.54 -10.06 -8.35
CA ASN A 54 17.81 -11.49 -8.20
C ASN A 54 17.18 -12.33 -9.33
N ALA A 55 15.99 -11.94 -9.84
CA ALA A 55 15.38 -12.62 -10.98
C ALA A 55 16.24 -12.48 -12.25
N HIS A 56 16.76 -11.29 -12.55
CA HIS A 56 17.64 -11.09 -13.70
C HIS A 56 18.98 -11.83 -13.57
N MET A 57 19.48 -12.08 -12.36
CA MET A 57 20.66 -12.92 -12.13
C MET A 57 20.36 -14.40 -12.45
N GLY A 58 19.19 -14.90 -12.05
CA GLY A 58 18.73 -16.26 -12.36
C GLY A 58 18.50 -16.49 -13.85
N ASP A 59 17.83 -15.54 -14.52
CA ASP A 59 17.58 -15.61 -15.97
C ASP A 59 18.87 -15.54 -16.80
N ALA A 60 19.86 -14.74 -16.38
CA ALA A 60 21.18 -14.68 -17.03
C ALA A 60 21.92 -16.02 -16.91
N HIS A 61 21.94 -16.63 -15.71
CA HIS A 61 22.56 -17.96 -15.51
C HIS A 61 21.84 -19.07 -16.30
N MET A 62 20.51 -18.99 -16.47
CA MET A 62 19.76 -19.94 -17.31
C MET A 62 19.99 -19.72 -18.82
N ALA A 63 20.12 -18.47 -19.27
CA ALA A 63 20.45 -18.17 -20.66
C ALA A 63 21.82 -18.74 -21.07
N ASP A 64 22.84 -18.55 -20.23
CA ASP A 64 24.18 -19.10 -20.47
C ASP A 64 24.19 -20.64 -20.44
N ALA A 65 23.42 -21.27 -19.54
CA ALA A 65 23.28 -22.73 -19.48
C ALA A 65 22.66 -23.31 -20.77
N HIS A 66 21.64 -22.64 -21.34
CA HIS A 66 21.02 -23.05 -22.61
C HIS A 66 21.92 -22.84 -23.84
N VAL A 67 22.84 -21.88 -23.80
CA VAL A 67 23.86 -21.70 -24.85
C VAL A 67 24.94 -22.80 -24.74
N ALA A 68 25.43 -23.08 -23.53
CA ALA A 68 26.42 -24.15 -23.30
C ALA A 68 25.90 -25.54 -23.71
N ALA A 69 24.61 -25.83 -23.46
CA ALA A 69 23.97 -27.09 -23.82
C ALA A 69 23.86 -27.34 -25.35
N ARG A 70 23.97 -26.30 -26.19
CA ARG A 70 23.89 -26.42 -27.66
C ARG A 70 25.20 -26.77 -28.36
N VAL A 71 26.31 -26.85 -27.63
CA VAL A 71 27.66 -27.07 -28.21
C VAL A 71 28.07 -28.56 -28.22
N SER A 72 27.32 -29.46 -27.56
CA SER A 72 27.80 -30.81 -27.21
C SER A 72 26.94 -31.97 -27.70
N VAL A 73 26.95 -32.30 -29.00
CA VAL A 73 26.61 -33.66 -29.52
C VAL A 73 27.52 -34.01 -30.71
N PRO A 74 28.15 -35.22 -30.74
CA PRO A 74 29.14 -35.59 -31.77
C PRO A 74 28.58 -36.38 -32.97
N VAL A 75 29.48 -36.62 -33.93
CA VAL A 75 29.30 -37.37 -35.19
C VAL A 75 29.00 -38.88 -34.97
N GLY A 76 28.10 -39.46 -35.78
CA GLY A 76 27.93 -40.91 -35.90
C GLY A 76 26.80 -41.35 -36.85
N SER A 77 27.14 -42.11 -37.89
CA SER A 77 26.25 -42.78 -38.88
C SER A 77 26.68 -44.27 -38.99
N PRO A 78 26.18 -45.14 -39.91
CA PRO A 78 24.95 -45.14 -40.75
C PRO A 78 24.17 -46.49 -40.74
N GLN A 79 22.90 -46.50 -41.20
CA GLN A 79 22.22 -47.67 -41.82
C GLN A 79 20.86 -47.22 -42.38
N ALA A 80 20.18 -47.82 -43.36
CA ALA A 80 20.41 -48.41 -44.68
C ALA A 80 19.00 -48.89 -45.16
N ASP A 81 18.85 -49.32 -46.42
CA ASP A 81 17.62 -49.86 -47.06
C ASP A 81 16.48 -48.84 -47.36
N GLY A 82 15.83 -48.81 -48.53
CA GLY A 82 16.09 -49.49 -49.82
C GLY A 82 14.88 -49.47 -50.79
N ALA A 83 15.09 -49.03 -52.06
CA ALA A 83 14.14 -49.07 -53.22
C ALA A 83 12.80 -48.30 -53.08
N ALA A 84 12.04 -47.85 -54.09
CA ALA A 84 12.19 -47.45 -55.53
C ALA A 84 10.87 -46.67 -55.89
N SER A 85 10.60 -46.01 -57.03
CA SER A 85 11.23 -45.79 -58.36
C SER A 85 10.71 -44.42 -58.94
N PRO A 86 10.98 -44.00 -60.20
CA PRO A 86 10.71 -42.61 -60.66
C PRO A 86 9.37 -42.41 -61.40
N ASP A 87 8.86 -41.17 -61.41
CA ASP A 87 8.63 -40.36 -62.64
C ASP A 87 7.76 -39.11 -62.36
N HIS A 88 8.35 -37.91 -62.51
CA HIS A 88 7.91 -36.87 -63.45
C HIS A 88 8.70 -35.57 -63.25
N ALA A 89 9.33 -35.09 -64.32
CA ALA A 89 9.98 -33.79 -64.36
C ALA A 89 9.00 -32.68 -64.78
N GLN A 90 9.15 -31.48 -64.17
CA GLN A 90 9.03 -30.18 -64.87
C GLN A 90 9.37 -29.00 -63.93
N GLY A 91 10.00 -27.96 -64.48
CA GLY A 91 10.00 -26.61 -63.89
C GLY A 91 11.27 -26.13 -63.18
N CYS A 92 12.34 -25.83 -63.92
CA CYS A 92 13.37 -24.91 -63.44
C CYS A 92 12.89 -23.46 -63.54
N SER A 93 13.06 -22.67 -62.47
CA SER A 93 13.23 -21.22 -62.54
C SER A 93 14.04 -20.75 -61.31
N PRO A 94 15.08 -19.93 -61.49
CA PRO A 94 15.97 -19.55 -60.39
C PRO A 94 15.51 -18.29 -59.67
N GLY A 95 15.92 -18.14 -58.41
CA GLY A 95 16.05 -16.84 -57.77
C GLY A 95 14.83 -16.35 -56.98
N SER A 96 14.74 -16.76 -55.72
CA SER A 96 14.43 -15.82 -54.65
C SER A 96 15.07 -16.31 -53.36
N ALA A 97 16.17 -15.67 -52.95
CA ALA A 97 16.78 -15.95 -51.66
C ALA A 97 15.79 -15.52 -50.57
N ALA A 98 15.27 -16.51 -49.82
CA ALA A 98 14.37 -16.24 -48.72
C ALA A 98 15.11 -15.43 -47.65
N HIS A 99 14.89 -14.11 -47.62
CA HIS A 99 15.26 -13.28 -46.48
C HIS A 99 14.73 -13.97 -45.22
N PRO A 100 15.56 -14.19 -44.18
CA PRO A 100 15.05 -14.71 -42.92
C PRO A 100 13.99 -13.73 -42.42
N ARG A 101 12.75 -14.19 -42.31
CA ARG A 101 11.67 -13.40 -41.71
C ARG A 101 12.13 -13.05 -40.31
N HIS A 102 12.43 -11.78 -40.07
CA HIS A 102 12.54 -11.26 -38.71
C HIS A 102 11.19 -11.53 -38.04
N LEU A 103 11.15 -12.58 -37.21
CA LEU A 103 10.12 -12.72 -36.20
C LEU A 103 10.08 -11.38 -35.44
N PRO A 104 8.92 -10.71 -35.33
CA PRO A 104 8.82 -9.57 -34.46
C PRO A 104 9.21 -10.05 -33.07
N THR A 105 10.34 -9.56 -32.56
CA THR A 105 10.78 -9.86 -31.20
C THR A 105 9.60 -9.55 -30.28
N PRO A 106 9.14 -10.50 -29.44
CA PRO A 106 8.12 -10.20 -28.46
C PRO A 106 8.63 -9.00 -27.67
N ALA A 107 7.89 -7.89 -27.70
CA ALA A 107 8.25 -6.73 -26.92
C ALA A 107 8.14 -7.15 -25.46
N LEU A 108 9.28 -7.53 -24.87
CA LEU A 108 9.39 -7.83 -23.45
C LEU A 108 8.75 -6.64 -22.73
N PRO A 109 7.75 -6.87 -21.85
CA PRO A 109 7.07 -5.77 -21.17
C PRO A 109 8.11 -5.06 -20.31
N GLY A 110 8.65 -3.97 -20.85
CA GLY A 110 9.70 -3.20 -20.22
C GLY A 110 9.19 -2.78 -18.86
N ARG A 111 9.86 -3.24 -17.79
CA ARG A 111 9.53 -2.95 -16.40
C ARG A 111 9.49 -1.43 -16.22
N ALA A 112 8.32 -0.84 -16.36
CA ALA A 112 8.08 0.54 -16.03
C ALA A 112 8.29 0.68 -14.52
N ALA A 113 9.43 1.25 -14.12
CA ALA A 113 9.64 1.64 -12.74
C ALA A 113 8.51 2.60 -12.35
N GLU A 114 7.62 2.16 -11.45
CA GLU A 114 6.34 2.81 -11.21
C GLU A 114 6.57 4.26 -10.74
N SER A 115 6.28 5.24 -11.59
CA SER A 115 6.70 6.64 -11.40
C SER A 115 6.10 7.31 -10.16
N PHE A 116 6.66 8.44 -9.70
CA PHE A 116 6.10 9.15 -8.55
C PHE A 116 4.73 9.75 -8.86
N ASN A 117 3.71 9.25 -8.16
CA ASN A 117 2.33 9.60 -8.36
C ASN A 117 1.98 10.83 -7.52
N TYR A 118 2.36 12.01 -8.03
CA TYR A 118 2.02 13.30 -7.44
C TYR A 118 0.51 13.49 -7.26
N ARG A 119 -0.32 12.90 -8.15
CA ARG A 119 -1.79 12.94 -8.03
C ARG A 119 -2.26 12.26 -6.74
N ARG A 120 -1.70 11.09 -6.40
CA ARG A 120 -2.04 10.36 -5.15
C ARG A 120 -1.65 11.16 -3.91
N VAL A 121 -0.45 11.73 -3.87
CA VAL A 121 0.01 12.63 -2.78
C VAL A 121 -0.89 13.86 -2.63
N LEU A 122 -1.27 14.50 -3.73
CA LEU A 122 -2.19 15.64 -3.71
C LEU A 122 -3.58 15.22 -3.21
N THR A 123 -4.07 14.06 -3.64
CA THR A 123 -5.37 13.50 -3.23
C THR A 123 -5.40 13.25 -1.72
N THR A 124 -4.41 12.55 -1.16
CA THR A 124 -4.34 12.28 0.28
C THR A 124 -4.16 13.57 1.09
N ALA A 125 -3.33 14.51 0.63
CA ALA A 125 -3.17 15.82 1.26
C ALA A 125 -4.48 16.64 1.28
N LEU A 126 -5.26 16.61 0.19
CA LEU A 126 -6.57 17.27 0.09
C LEU A 126 -7.62 16.61 1.00
N PHE A 127 -7.60 15.29 1.16
CA PHE A 127 -8.43 14.60 2.17
C PHE A 127 -8.04 15.04 3.60
N GLY A 128 -6.74 15.13 3.88
CA GLY A 128 -6.21 15.69 5.12
C GLY A 128 -6.66 17.12 5.37
N ALA A 129 -6.72 17.95 4.32
CA ALA A 129 -7.12 19.36 4.38
C ALA A 129 -8.63 19.56 4.57
N GLY A 130 -9.45 18.88 3.78
CA GLY A 130 -10.89 19.12 3.68
C GLY A 130 -11.74 18.28 4.63
N PHE A 131 -11.29 17.06 4.96
CA PHE A 131 -12.03 16.13 5.81
C PHE A 131 -11.36 15.96 7.16
N VAL A 132 -10.15 15.39 7.22
CA VAL A 132 -9.53 14.94 8.47
C VAL A 132 -9.17 16.10 9.40
N GLY A 133 -8.65 17.20 8.86
CA GLY A 133 -8.36 18.43 9.61
C GLY A 133 -9.60 19.02 10.31
N PRO A 134 -10.64 19.44 9.56
CA PRO A 134 -11.81 20.08 10.15
C PRO A 134 -12.67 19.10 10.96
N LEU A 135 -12.93 17.91 10.41
CA LEU A 135 -13.79 16.94 11.08
C LEU A 135 -13.12 16.36 12.32
N GLY A 136 -11.82 16.07 12.27
CA GLY A 136 -11.05 15.60 13.42
C GLY A 136 -10.98 16.63 14.55
N HIS A 137 -10.87 17.92 14.23
CA HIS A 137 -10.91 19.01 15.22
C HIS A 137 -12.22 18.98 16.02
N TYR A 138 -13.35 19.08 15.32
CA TYR A 138 -14.67 19.08 15.95
C TYR A 138 -15.04 17.73 16.57
N TRP A 139 -14.56 16.62 16.02
CA TRP A 139 -14.76 15.28 16.57
C TRP A 139 -14.09 15.14 17.93
N TYR A 140 -12.79 15.42 18.07
CA TYR A 140 -12.10 15.23 19.35
C TYR A 140 -12.57 16.19 20.44
N GLU A 141 -12.83 17.46 20.11
CA GLU A 141 -13.40 18.43 21.06
C GLU A 141 -14.85 18.09 21.45
N GLY A 142 -15.67 17.70 20.46
CA GLY A 142 -17.04 17.26 20.67
C GLY A 142 -17.13 15.98 21.51
N LEU A 143 -16.25 15.01 21.25
CA LEU A 143 -16.15 13.74 21.97
C LEU A 143 -15.71 13.94 23.43
N GLU A 144 -14.70 14.77 23.66
CA GLU A 144 -14.28 15.18 25.02
C GLU A 144 -15.42 15.85 25.78
N SER A 145 -16.13 16.79 25.13
CA SER A 145 -17.26 17.50 25.72
C SER A 145 -18.43 16.57 26.01
N PHE A 146 -18.81 15.70 25.08
CA PHE A 146 -19.92 14.76 25.19
C PHE A 146 -19.71 13.77 26.34
N VAL A 147 -18.56 13.10 26.38
CA VAL A 147 -18.27 12.08 27.42
C VAL A 147 -18.16 12.73 28.81
N ARG A 148 -17.63 13.96 28.91
CA ARG A 148 -17.57 14.72 30.16
C ARG A 148 -18.94 15.23 30.63
N THR A 149 -19.76 15.78 29.73
CA THR A 149 -20.99 16.51 30.10
C THR A 149 -22.25 15.66 30.05
N ARG A 150 -22.40 14.76 29.07
CA ARG A 150 -23.59 13.92 28.89
C ARG A 150 -23.49 12.58 29.62
N MET A 151 -22.30 11.97 29.65
CA MET A 151 -22.06 10.73 30.39
C MET A 151 -21.55 10.95 31.82
N GLY A 152 -21.22 12.21 32.19
CA GLY A 152 -20.72 12.56 33.53
C GLY A 152 -19.40 11.90 33.92
N LEU A 153 -18.66 11.34 32.95
CA LEU A 153 -17.46 10.57 33.23
C LEU A 153 -16.29 11.51 33.51
N ARG A 154 -15.59 11.27 34.63
CA ARG A 154 -14.39 12.03 34.99
C ARG A 154 -13.28 11.79 33.97
N PRO A 155 -12.63 12.84 33.43
CA PRO A 155 -11.41 12.72 32.65
C PRO A 155 -10.35 11.87 33.38
N SER A 156 -9.45 11.23 32.65
CA SER A 156 -8.44 10.25 33.11
C SER A 156 -8.95 8.90 33.65
N THR A 157 -10.27 8.69 33.82
CA THR A 157 -10.79 7.36 34.19
C THR A 157 -10.77 6.40 32.98
N MET A 158 -10.58 5.10 33.22
CA MET A 158 -10.62 4.11 32.12
C MET A 158 -12.02 3.99 31.50
N ARG A 159 -13.09 4.34 32.24
CA ARG A 159 -14.45 4.46 31.69
C ARG A 159 -14.55 5.61 30.68
N PHE A 160 -13.95 6.77 30.97
CA PHE A 160 -13.89 7.91 30.05
C PHE A 160 -13.11 7.53 28.77
N VAL A 161 -11.96 6.88 28.90
CA VAL A 161 -11.16 6.40 27.77
C VAL A 161 -11.94 5.36 26.93
N ALA A 162 -12.55 4.37 27.57
CA ALA A 162 -13.35 3.35 26.89
C ALA A 162 -14.58 3.94 26.17
N ALA A 163 -15.26 4.92 26.76
CA ALA A 163 -16.39 5.60 26.11
C ALA A 163 -15.93 6.42 24.88
N LYS A 164 -14.81 7.15 24.99
CA LYS A 164 -14.22 7.84 23.83
C LYS A 164 -13.84 6.83 22.74
N LEU A 165 -13.16 5.75 23.10
CA LEU A 165 -12.71 4.69 22.21
C LEU A 165 -13.87 3.97 21.49
N PHE A 166 -14.96 3.68 22.19
CA PHE A 166 -16.13 3.04 21.61
C PHE A 166 -16.79 3.93 20.56
N LEU A 167 -17.00 5.22 20.87
CA LEU A 167 -17.55 6.18 19.93
C LEU A 167 -16.62 6.41 18.72
N ASP A 168 -15.31 6.49 18.96
CA ASP A 168 -14.32 6.63 17.89
C ASP A 168 -14.32 5.40 16.96
N THR A 169 -14.28 4.19 17.53
CA THR A 169 -14.26 2.92 16.77
C THR A 169 -15.57 2.67 16.02
N PHE A 170 -16.74 2.85 16.65
CA PHE A 170 -18.03 2.41 16.10
C PHE A 170 -18.90 3.52 15.49
N VAL A 171 -18.58 4.80 15.71
CA VAL A 171 -19.28 5.92 15.06
C VAL A 171 -18.38 6.60 14.06
N PHE A 172 -17.16 7.00 14.46
CA PHE A 172 -16.26 7.72 13.56
C PHE A 172 -15.55 6.81 12.56
N GLY A 173 -15.04 5.66 12.99
CA GLY A 173 -14.36 4.67 12.14
C GLY A 173 -15.14 4.32 10.86
N PRO A 174 -16.41 3.87 10.94
CA PRO A 174 -17.25 3.57 9.77
C PRO A 174 -17.42 4.76 8.83
N VAL A 175 -17.66 5.96 9.38
CA VAL A 175 -17.88 7.19 8.61
C VAL A 175 -16.59 7.63 7.92
N HIS A 176 -15.46 7.60 8.63
CA HIS A 176 -14.13 7.93 8.10
C HIS A 176 -13.72 6.97 6.99
N LEU A 177 -13.86 5.67 7.21
CA LEU A 177 -13.49 4.63 6.24
C LEU A 177 -14.35 4.75 4.96
N ALA A 178 -15.67 4.90 5.11
CA ALA A 178 -16.57 5.07 3.97
C ALA A 178 -16.29 6.38 3.22
N ALA A 179 -16.01 7.48 3.92
CA ALA A 179 -15.62 8.75 3.30
C ALA A 179 -14.30 8.64 2.53
N PHE A 180 -13.30 7.93 3.08
CA PHE A 180 -12.00 7.73 2.44
C PHE A 180 -12.11 6.90 1.15
N PHE A 181 -12.78 5.74 1.19
CA PHE A 181 -13.02 4.93 -0.02
C PHE A 181 -13.83 5.69 -1.07
N THR A 182 -14.86 6.43 -0.64
CA THR A 182 -15.69 7.23 -1.56
C THR A 182 -14.88 8.33 -2.22
N TYR A 183 -14.12 9.10 -1.45
CA TYR A 183 -13.29 10.20 -1.94
C TYR A 183 -12.20 9.70 -2.89
N THR A 184 -11.43 8.69 -2.48
CA THR A 184 -10.33 8.15 -3.29
C THR A 184 -10.81 7.50 -4.59
N GLY A 185 -11.90 6.73 -4.54
CA GLY A 185 -12.52 6.15 -5.74
C GLY A 185 -13.03 7.20 -6.72
N LEU A 186 -13.72 8.24 -6.24
CA LEU A 186 -14.18 9.35 -7.09
C LEU A 186 -13.01 10.11 -7.73
N VAL A 187 -11.93 10.38 -7.00
CA VAL A 187 -10.73 11.06 -7.54
C VAL A 187 -9.93 10.15 -8.50
N ALA A 188 -10.02 8.83 -8.32
CA ALA A 188 -9.50 7.86 -9.29
C ALA A 188 -10.32 7.81 -10.60
N GLY A 189 -11.53 8.39 -10.62
CA GLY A 189 -12.46 8.38 -11.74
C GLY A 189 -13.46 7.22 -11.73
N HIS A 190 -13.60 6.51 -10.61
CA HIS A 190 -14.59 5.44 -10.47
C HIS A 190 -16.00 6.04 -10.43
N SER A 191 -16.94 5.41 -11.14
CA SER A 191 -18.37 5.71 -11.00
C SER A 191 -18.87 5.36 -9.60
N LEU A 192 -19.96 6.01 -9.14
CA LEU A 192 -20.58 5.71 -7.84
C LEU A 192 -20.97 4.22 -7.69
N ALA A 193 -21.30 3.54 -8.80
CA ALA A 193 -21.57 2.10 -8.80
C ALA A 193 -20.32 1.24 -8.58
N GLN A 194 -19.16 1.67 -9.08
CA GLN A 194 -17.86 1.04 -8.77
C GLN A 194 -17.49 1.30 -7.30
N VAL A 195 -17.51 2.56 -6.86
CA VAL A 195 -17.23 2.95 -5.47
C VAL A 195 -18.08 2.15 -4.47
N ARG A 196 -19.38 1.97 -4.74
CA ARG A 196 -20.26 1.16 -3.88
C ARG A 196 -19.85 -0.31 -3.82
N ARG A 197 -19.35 -0.90 -4.92
CA ARG A 197 -18.87 -2.29 -4.96
C ARG A 197 -17.52 -2.44 -4.26
N ASP A 198 -16.60 -1.50 -4.49
CA ASP A 198 -15.31 -1.44 -3.83
C ASP A 198 -15.50 -1.33 -2.31
N LEU A 199 -16.38 -0.42 -1.87
CA LEU A 199 -16.81 -0.30 -0.47
C LEU A 199 -17.42 -1.60 0.06
N ALA A 200 -18.40 -2.19 -0.63
CA ALA A 200 -19.05 -3.41 -0.16
C ALA A 200 -18.09 -4.62 -0.04
N ARG A 201 -17.02 -4.65 -0.84
CA ARG A 201 -15.96 -5.67 -0.80
C ARG A 201 -14.96 -5.41 0.33
N ASP A 202 -14.45 -4.19 0.43
CA ASP A 202 -13.26 -3.88 1.23
C ASP A 202 -13.57 -3.29 2.61
N PHE A 203 -14.80 -2.80 2.82
CA PHE A 203 -15.17 -2.12 4.07
C PHE A 203 -15.07 -3.02 5.30
N VAL A 204 -15.56 -4.26 5.24
CA VAL A 204 -15.52 -5.16 6.41
C VAL A 204 -14.08 -5.63 6.72
N PRO A 205 -13.28 -6.14 5.76
CA PRO A 205 -11.88 -6.46 6.02
C PRO A 205 -11.04 -5.26 6.48
N GLY A 206 -11.25 -4.09 5.87
CA GLY A 206 -10.59 -2.85 6.27
C GLY A 206 -10.97 -2.45 7.69
N PHE A 207 -12.27 -2.38 8.00
CA PHE A 207 -12.76 -2.02 9.33
C PHE A 207 -12.26 -2.95 10.43
N LEU A 208 -12.22 -4.26 10.21
CA LEU A 208 -11.68 -5.23 11.18
C LEU A 208 -10.17 -5.04 11.41
N THR A 209 -9.42 -4.73 10.35
CA THR A 209 -7.98 -4.43 10.44
C THR A 209 -7.76 -3.16 11.29
N GLU A 210 -8.47 -2.09 10.94
CA GLU A 210 -8.41 -0.82 11.67
C GLU A 210 -8.81 -1.00 13.15
N ALA A 211 -9.94 -1.68 13.41
CA ALA A 211 -10.48 -1.95 14.73
C ALA A 211 -9.66 -2.95 15.57
N THR A 212 -8.61 -3.55 15.00
CA THR A 212 -7.65 -4.38 15.76
C THR A 212 -6.46 -3.53 16.22
N VAL A 213 -5.91 -2.68 15.34
CA VAL A 213 -4.68 -1.93 15.62
C VAL A 213 -4.96 -0.58 16.30
N TRP A 214 -5.90 0.20 15.77
CA TRP A 214 -6.15 1.56 16.23
C TRP A 214 -6.64 1.67 17.66
N PRO A 215 -7.43 0.75 18.24
CA PRO A 215 -7.86 0.86 19.63
C PRO A 215 -6.72 0.91 20.64
N VAL A 216 -5.59 0.27 20.37
CA VAL A 216 -4.38 0.36 21.22
C VAL A 216 -3.80 1.77 21.15
N ILE A 217 -3.63 2.31 19.94
CA ILE A 217 -3.11 3.66 19.67
C ILE A 217 -4.04 4.73 20.28
N GLN A 218 -5.35 4.62 20.06
CA GLN A 218 -6.36 5.55 20.57
C GLN A 218 -6.56 5.46 22.08
N THR A 219 -6.34 4.29 22.70
CA THR A 219 -6.29 4.17 24.17
C THR A 219 -5.16 5.02 24.75
N VAL A 220 -3.96 4.99 24.14
CA VAL A 220 -2.84 5.86 24.54
C VAL A 220 -3.19 7.33 24.29
N ASN A 221 -3.74 7.64 23.11
CA ASN A 221 -4.14 9.00 22.73
C ASN A 221 -5.10 9.62 23.77
N PHE A 222 -6.23 8.97 24.04
CA PHE A 222 -7.25 9.49 24.96
C PHE A 222 -6.85 9.44 26.44
N LYS A 223 -5.83 8.65 26.82
CA LYS A 223 -5.34 8.57 28.19
C LYS A 223 -4.24 9.59 28.49
N VAL A 224 -3.38 9.91 27.52
CA VAL A 224 -2.14 10.66 27.73
C VAL A 224 -2.12 12.02 27.01
N VAL A 225 -2.78 12.12 25.85
CA VAL A 225 -2.64 13.28 24.96
C VAL A 225 -3.77 14.30 25.21
N PRO A 226 -3.48 15.58 25.49
CA PRO A 226 -4.50 16.62 25.63
C PRO A 226 -5.30 16.81 24.33
N VAL A 227 -6.60 17.08 24.41
CA VAL A 227 -7.53 17.11 23.26
C VAL A 227 -7.03 17.90 22.04
N GLN A 228 -6.40 19.05 22.26
CA GLN A 228 -5.84 19.91 21.20
C GLN A 228 -4.74 19.23 20.37
N HIS A 229 -4.06 18.22 20.93
CA HIS A 229 -2.97 17.47 20.31
C HIS A 229 -3.42 16.07 19.84
N GLN A 230 -4.63 15.59 20.19
CA GLN A 230 -5.10 14.24 19.85
C GLN A 230 -5.14 13.99 18.34
N LEU A 231 -5.50 15.00 17.54
CA LEU A 231 -5.48 14.93 16.08
C LEU A 231 -4.05 14.89 15.50
N LEU A 232 -3.10 15.63 16.08
CA LEU A 232 -1.70 15.58 15.65
C LEU A 232 -1.11 14.19 15.90
N PHE A 233 -1.41 13.60 17.06
CA PHE A 233 -0.98 12.25 17.42
C PHE A 233 -1.53 11.22 16.43
N VAL A 234 -2.83 11.26 16.12
CA VAL A 234 -3.46 10.37 15.13
C VAL A 234 -2.82 10.51 13.76
N ASN A 235 -2.70 11.73 13.23
CA ASN A 235 -2.07 11.96 11.91
C ASN A 235 -0.62 11.45 11.83
N PHE A 236 0.14 11.53 12.92
CA PHE A 236 1.49 10.96 12.99
C PHE A 236 1.47 9.43 12.88
N PHE A 237 0.53 8.76 13.56
CA PHE A 237 0.35 7.32 13.42
C PHE A 237 -0.23 6.91 12.05
N CYS A 238 -1.08 7.71 11.40
CA CYS A 238 -1.53 7.45 10.03
C CYS A 238 -0.35 7.46 9.03
N LEU A 239 0.63 8.35 9.23
CA LEU A 239 1.86 8.40 8.43
C LEU A 239 2.72 7.13 8.65
N LEU A 240 2.86 6.69 9.90
CA LEU A 240 3.57 5.44 10.23
C LEU A 240 2.86 4.20 9.66
N ASP A 241 1.54 4.14 9.77
CA ASP A 241 0.72 3.05 9.26
C ASP A 241 0.81 2.96 7.72
N SER A 242 0.70 4.10 7.03
CA SER A 242 0.91 4.17 5.56
C SER A 242 2.27 3.58 5.14
N ALA A 243 3.33 3.88 5.90
CA ALA A 243 4.67 3.35 5.67
C ALA A 243 4.80 1.86 6.03
N TRP A 244 4.18 1.44 7.14
CA TRP A 244 4.18 0.06 7.63
C TRP A 244 3.42 -0.88 6.72
N LEU A 245 2.21 -0.52 6.28
CA LEU A 245 1.40 -1.33 5.36
C LEU A 245 2.08 -1.48 4.00
N SER A 246 2.68 -0.41 3.48
CA SER A 246 3.51 -0.45 2.26
C SER A 246 4.69 -1.42 2.41
N TRP A 247 5.41 -1.37 3.53
CA TRP A 247 6.49 -2.31 3.84
C TRP A 247 5.97 -3.76 3.96
N LEU A 248 4.90 -3.96 4.71
CA LEU A 248 4.32 -5.28 5.04
C LEU A 248 3.76 -5.99 3.81
N LYS A 249 3.21 -5.23 2.85
CA LYS A 249 2.74 -5.73 1.54
C LYS A 249 3.85 -6.43 0.77
N HIS A 250 5.08 -5.95 0.86
CA HIS A 250 6.24 -6.49 0.14
C HIS A 250 6.92 -7.68 0.85
N GLN A 251 6.43 -8.08 2.03
CA GLN A 251 6.99 -9.17 2.83
C GLN A 251 6.20 -10.48 2.63
N GLN A 252 5.79 -10.83 1.40
CA GLN A 252 4.80 -11.93 1.21
C GLN A 252 5.33 -13.30 1.71
N ASP A 253 6.61 -13.61 1.50
CA ASP A 253 7.21 -14.90 1.86
C ASP A 253 7.93 -14.92 3.23
N ALA A 254 7.64 -13.96 4.11
CA ALA A 254 8.38 -13.84 5.37
C ALA A 254 8.07 -15.01 6.34
N PRO A 255 9.08 -15.72 6.91
CA PRO A 255 8.85 -16.93 7.72
C PRO A 255 7.94 -16.71 8.93
N TRP A 256 7.95 -15.51 9.51
CA TRP A 256 7.08 -15.15 10.63
C TRP A 256 5.60 -15.10 10.24
N LYS A 257 5.26 -14.81 8.97
CA LYS A 257 3.87 -14.85 8.49
C LYS A 257 3.38 -16.29 8.38
N ALA A 258 4.18 -17.18 7.81
CA ALA A 258 3.85 -18.61 7.74
C ALA A 258 3.64 -19.20 9.14
N TRP A 259 4.56 -18.91 10.08
CA TRP A 259 4.42 -19.29 11.49
C TRP A 259 3.16 -18.73 12.15
N LEU A 260 2.82 -17.46 11.89
CA LEU A 260 1.66 -16.80 12.50
C LEU A 260 0.34 -17.33 11.91
N THR A 261 0.32 -17.66 10.61
CA THR A 261 -0.82 -18.33 9.96
C THR A 261 -1.04 -19.74 10.53
N SER A 262 0.00 -20.59 10.61
CA SER A 262 -0.15 -21.94 11.16
C SER A 262 -0.49 -21.94 12.66
N THR A 263 0.03 -20.96 13.42
CA THR A 263 -0.30 -20.81 14.85
C THR A 263 -1.75 -20.33 15.08
N LEU A 264 -2.31 -19.48 14.21
CA LEU A 264 -3.66 -18.94 14.39
C LEU A 264 -4.78 -19.76 13.72
N PHE A 265 -4.51 -20.41 12.60
CA PHE A 265 -5.51 -21.13 11.81
C PHE A 265 -5.34 -22.65 11.80
N GLY A 266 -4.19 -23.16 12.25
CA GLY A 266 -3.83 -24.57 12.13
C GLY A 266 -3.52 -24.98 10.69
N ASP A 267 -2.81 -26.09 10.53
CA ASP A 267 -2.51 -26.66 9.21
C ASP A 267 -3.82 -27.16 8.58
N SER A 268 -4.38 -26.37 7.67
CA SER A 268 -5.62 -26.68 6.94
C SER A 268 -5.39 -27.64 5.76
N ASP A 269 -4.13 -27.94 5.44
CA ASP A 269 -3.69 -28.63 4.22
C ASP A 269 -3.30 -30.11 4.47
N SER A 270 -4.00 -30.80 5.38
CA SER A 270 -3.81 -32.24 5.61
C SER A 270 -5.10 -33.05 5.45
N SER A 271 -5.83 -32.82 4.36
CA SER A 271 -6.96 -33.67 3.91
C SER A 271 -7.26 -33.55 2.40
N LEU A 272 -6.30 -34.00 1.57
CA LEU A 272 -6.52 -34.51 0.21
C LEU A 272 -5.80 -35.84 0.04
#